data_AF-A0A6L8G332-F1
#
_entry.id   AF-A0A6L8G332-F1
#
_cell.length_a   1.000
_cell.length_b   1.000
_cell.length_c   1.000
_cell.angle_alpha   90.00
_cell.angle_beta   90.00
_cell.angle_gamma   90.00
#
_symmetry.space_group_name_H-M   'P 1'
#
loop_
_entity.id
_entity.type
_entity.pdbx_description
1 polymer ?
#
loop_
_entity_poly.entity_id
_entity_poly.type
_entity_poly.pdbx_seq_one_letter_code
_entity_poly.pdbx_strand_id
1 'polypeptide(L)'
;IVTALLIGSVVLMGDSLLNLVPVPLIAGMLLFLGLGLLDEWIVKSRRRLPWTEYAILLLIAATVVSFGFLEGVGVGMLITMVFFAVRLSRVDLIEAGYTARERHSNRSRSIPDRAILRAEGERIQAYHLRGYVFFGSVGPLLDRLKQSLDNTPRPACILLDFGAVSGFDFSAINGLCRFMHAAQAVGARVVLSAASEKLENGLERSLPSAIHENLLFEPDADHALERCEDIVLAAWRPDPAADGDPGDTLLERVVGDMERHLDRQVVFEDMVDELRDWLEPCEYDAGEALVSIGEPQKGLQLLTRGQASAFDSTGARLFQCGPGDAVELRGAFGAHSAETAMIADQPCRTMMLTPVARLWLEENEEQLIVKLYRYLLTIELGRHAHT
;
A
#
# COMPACT_ATOMS: atom_id res chain seq x y z
N ILE A 1 -36.98 -44.32 5.82
CA ILE A 1 -38.26 -44.99 6.15
C ILE A 1 -38.07 -46.50 6.30
N VAL A 2 -37.58 -47.22 5.28
CA VAL A 2 -37.35 -48.68 5.34
C VAL A 2 -36.43 -49.11 6.48
N THR A 3 -35.27 -48.46 6.66
CA THR A 3 -34.34 -48.71 7.77
C THR A 3 -34.97 -48.46 9.15
N ALA A 4 -35.76 -47.40 9.28
CA ALA A 4 -36.45 -47.07 10.53
C ALA A 4 -37.56 -48.09 10.87
N LEU A 5 -38.31 -48.56 9.86
CA LEU A 5 -39.31 -49.62 10.03
C LEU A 5 -38.67 -50.96 10.42
N LEU A 6 -37.52 -51.29 9.82
CA LEU A 6 -36.80 -52.53 10.08
C LEU A 6 -36.17 -52.54 11.48
N ILE A 7 -35.51 -51.44 11.88
CA ILE A 7 -35.01 -51.26 13.25
C ILE A 7 -36.18 -51.28 14.25
N GLY A 8 -37.28 -50.58 13.94
CA GLY A 8 -38.49 -50.56 14.76
C GLY A 8 -39.11 -51.95 14.94
N SER A 9 -39.20 -52.75 13.88
CA SER A 9 -39.71 -54.13 13.97
C SER A 9 -38.83 -55.03 14.83
N VAL A 10 -37.51 -54.89 14.75
CA VAL A 10 -36.56 -55.66 15.57
C VAL A 10 -36.68 -55.26 17.05
N VAL A 11 -36.82 -53.97 17.35
CA VAL A 11 -37.04 -53.46 18.71
C VAL A 11 -38.38 -53.97 19.29
N LEU A 12 -39.45 -54.01 18.49
CA LEU A 12 -40.77 -54.51 18.91
C LEU A 12 -40.80 -56.02 19.16
N MET A 13 -39.98 -56.80 18.44
CA MET A 13 -39.85 -58.26 18.62
C MET A 13 -39.02 -58.66 19.85
N GLY A 14 -38.35 -57.70 20.50
CA GLY A 14 -37.70 -57.89 21.80
C GLY A 14 -36.47 -58.81 21.79
N ASP A 15 -36.20 -59.41 22.96
CA ASP A 15 -34.97 -60.15 23.27
C ASP A 15 -34.77 -61.48 22.49
N SER A 16 -35.86 -62.01 21.92
CA SER A 16 -35.87 -63.32 21.25
C SER A 16 -34.95 -63.39 20.02
N LEU A 17 -34.79 -62.29 19.27
CA LEU A 17 -33.91 -62.26 18.09
C LEU A 17 -32.46 -61.91 18.45
N LEU A 18 -32.24 -61.09 19.47
CA LEU A 18 -30.91 -60.68 19.92
C LEU A 18 -30.13 -61.84 20.54
N ASN A 19 -30.81 -62.73 21.27
CA ASN A 19 -30.21 -63.93 21.85
C ASN A 19 -29.77 -64.99 20.81
N LEU A 20 -30.23 -64.91 19.56
CA LEU A 20 -29.75 -65.77 18.47
C LEU A 20 -28.40 -65.31 17.90
N VAL A 21 -28.01 -64.05 18.12
CA VAL A 21 -26.79 -63.49 17.52
C VAL A 21 -25.58 -63.89 18.37
N PRO A 22 -24.59 -64.62 17.82
CA PRO A 22 -23.40 -64.98 18.57
C PRO A 22 -22.59 -63.73 18.91
N VAL A 23 -22.29 -63.52 20.20
CA VAL A 23 -21.41 -62.43 20.69
C VAL A 23 -20.06 -62.37 19.92
N PRO A 24 -19.40 -63.49 19.55
CA PRO A 24 -18.17 -63.45 18.76
C PRO A 24 -18.32 -62.78 17.39
N LEU A 25 -19.51 -62.86 16.78
CA LEU A 25 -19.77 -62.24 15.47
C LEU A 25 -19.82 -60.71 15.60
N ILE A 26 -20.50 -60.19 16.63
CA ILE A 26 -20.54 -58.75 16.92
C ILE A 26 -19.14 -58.24 17.29
N ALA A 27 -18.42 -58.96 18.14
CA ALA A 27 -17.06 -58.60 18.53
C ALA A 27 -16.10 -58.60 17.32
N GLY A 28 -16.22 -59.59 16.43
CA GLY A 28 -15.44 -59.67 15.20
C GLY A 28 -15.71 -58.51 14.24
N MET A 29 -16.98 -58.11 14.08
CA MET A 29 -17.33 -56.93 13.29
C MET A 29 -16.77 -55.64 13.89
N LEU A 30 -16.86 -55.48 15.20
CA LEU A 30 -16.33 -54.30 15.90
C LEU A 30 -14.80 -54.21 15.75
N LEU A 31 -14.11 -55.35 15.87
CA LEU A 31 -12.67 -55.45 15.71
C LEU A 31 -12.25 -55.19 14.27
N PHE A 32 -12.95 -55.74 13.28
CA PHE A 32 -12.70 -55.47 11.86
C PHE A 32 -12.85 -53.98 11.54
N LEU A 33 -13.92 -53.34 12.01
CA LEU A 33 -14.14 -51.91 11.82
C LEU A 33 -13.06 -51.08 12.52
N GLY A 34 -12.72 -51.43 13.76
CA GLY A 34 -11.66 -50.75 14.52
C GLY A 34 -10.30 -50.85 13.84
N LEU A 35 -9.91 -52.04 13.37
CA LEU A 35 -8.68 -52.23 12.62
C LEU A 35 -8.68 -51.48 11.28
N GLY A 36 -9.81 -51.47 10.58
CA GLY A 36 -9.97 -50.69 9.35
C GLY A 36 -9.76 -49.20 9.58
N LEU A 37 -10.33 -48.65 10.65
CA LEU A 37 -10.12 -47.25 11.05
C LEU A 37 -8.66 -46.99 11.43
N LEU A 38 -8.01 -47.89 12.17
CA LEU A 38 -6.59 -47.73 12.53
C LEU A 38 -5.68 -47.75 11.29
N ASP A 39 -5.92 -48.65 10.35
CA ASP A 39 -5.16 -48.71 9.09
C ASP A 39 -5.34 -47.42 8.26
N GLU A 40 -6.56 -46.94 8.13
CA GLU A 40 -6.86 -45.72 7.38
C GLU A 40 -6.25 -44.48 8.04
N TRP A 41 -6.51 -44.27 9.33
CA TRP A 41 -6.15 -43.02 10.00
C TRP A 41 -4.70 -42.97 10.47
N ILE A 42 -4.08 -44.10 10.87
CA ILE A 42 -2.70 -44.13 11.38
C ILE A 42 -1.70 -44.60 10.31
N VAL A 43 -1.99 -45.70 9.60
CA VAL A 43 -1.00 -46.31 8.71
C VAL A 43 -0.94 -45.59 7.37
N LYS A 44 -2.09 -45.40 6.71
CA LYS A 44 -2.16 -44.75 5.40
C LYS A 44 -1.89 -43.24 5.47
N SER A 45 -2.30 -42.56 6.54
CA SER A 45 -2.02 -41.12 6.74
C SER A 45 -0.54 -40.78 6.81
N ARG A 46 0.32 -41.71 7.24
CA ARG A 46 1.78 -41.50 7.32
C ARG A 46 2.41 -41.00 6.01
N ARG A 47 1.86 -41.41 4.87
CA ARG A 47 2.36 -41.00 3.54
C ARG A 47 1.65 -39.78 2.96
N ARG A 48 0.55 -39.35 3.57
CA ARG A 48 -0.31 -38.26 3.08
C ARG A 48 -0.09 -36.95 3.84
N LEU A 49 0.34 -37.03 5.10
CA LEU A 49 0.47 -35.88 5.98
C LEU A 49 1.94 -35.44 6.15
N PRO A 50 2.20 -34.14 6.33
CA PRO A 50 3.47 -33.65 6.85
C PRO A 50 3.83 -34.33 8.17
N TRP A 51 5.12 -34.48 8.45
CA TRP A 51 5.60 -35.17 9.65
C TRP A 51 5.04 -34.58 10.96
N THR A 52 4.88 -33.27 11.03
CA THR A 52 4.31 -32.56 12.19
C THR A 52 2.85 -32.92 12.43
N GLU A 53 2.04 -32.97 11.38
CA GLU A 53 0.62 -33.33 11.47
C GLU A 53 0.45 -34.81 11.83
N TYR A 54 1.32 -35.67 11.30
CA TYR A 54 1.35 -37.08 11.66
C TYR A 54 1.71 -37.31 13.14
N ALA A 55 2.69 -36.57 13.66
CA ALA A 55 3.07 -36.64 15.07
C ALA A 55 1.92 -36.24 16.00
N ILE A 56 1.13 -35.21 15.63
CA ILE A 56 -0.06 -34.80 16.39
C ILE A 56 -1.12 -35.89 16.38
N LEU A 57 -1.37 -36.51 15.22
CA LEU A 57 -2.33 -37.62 15.10
C LEU A 57 -1.94 -38.79 16.03
N LEU A 58 -0.66 -39.17 16.04
CA LEU A 58 -0.16 -40.21 16.94
C LEU A 58 -0.30 -39.82 18.42
N LEU A 59 -0.02 -38.56 18.75
CA LEU A 59 -0.16 -38.06 20.12
C LEU A 59 -1.61 -38.11 20.59
N ILE A 60 -2.56 -37.68 19.76
CA ILE A 60 -4.00 -37.76 20.05
C ILE A 60 -4.41 -39.23 20.23
N ALA A 61 -4.02 -40.12 19.30
CA ALA A 61 -4.33 -41.54 19.39
C ALA A 61 -3.77 -42.17 20.68
N ALA A 62 -2.52 -41.87 21.04
CA ALA A 62 -1.90 -42.33 22.28
C ALA A 62 -2.63 -41.81 23.53
N THR A 63 -3.09 -40.55 23.48
CA THR A 63 -3.88 -39.94 24.56
C THR A 63 -5.22 -40.66 24.71
N VAL A 64 -5.91 -40.95 23.60
CA VAL A 64 -7.19 -41.68 23.62
C VAL A 64 -7.04 -43.07 24.24
N VAL A 65 -5.98 -43.80 23.87
CA VAL A 65 -5.73 -45.14 24.40
C VAL A 65 -5.36 -45.11 25.89
N SER A 66 -4.65 -44.08 26.35
CA SER A 66 -4.11 -44.02 27.72
C SER A 66 -5.08 -43.38 28.72
N PHE A 67 -5.82 -42.35 28.31
CA PHE A 67 -6.61 -41.50 29.20
C PHE A 67 -8.11 -41.48 28.86
N GLY A 68 -8.48 -41.79 27.62
CA GLY A 68 -9.87 -41.80 27.17
C GLY A 68 -10.14 -40.86 25.99
N PHE A 69 -11.31 -41.05 25.38
CA PHE A 69 -11.70 -40.29 24.19
C PHE A 69 -11.83 -38.79 24.46
N LEU A 70 -12.40 -38.41 25.60
CA LEU A 70 -12.65 -37.01 25.94
C LEU A 70 -11.35 -36.21 26.07
N GLU A 71 -10.36 -36.78 26.76
CA GLU A 71 -9.03 -36.22 26.95
C GLU A 71 -8.29 -36.09 25.62
N GLY A 72 -8.38 -37.11 24.76
CA GLY A 72 -7.81 -37.06 23.41
C GLY A 72 -8.39 -35.93 22.56
N VAL A 73 -9.71 -35.73 22.60
CA VAL A 73 -10.36 -34.59 21.91
C VAL A 73 -9.88 -33.25 22.48
N GLY A 74 -9.79 -33.14 23.81
CA GLY A 74 -9.31 -31.92 24.47
C GLY A 74 -7.87 -31.56 24.08
N VAL A 75 -6.97 -32.55 24.05
CA VAL A 75 -5.58 -32.37 23.60
C VAL A 75 -5.53 -31.96 22.12
N GLY A 76 -6.33 -32.62 21.26
CA GLY A 76 -6.41 -32.26 19.85
C GLY A 76 -6.89 -30.82 19.62
N MET A 77 -7.88 -30.37 20.38
CA MET A 77 -8.39 -29.00 20.32
C MET A 77 -7.33 -28.00 20.78
N LEU A 78 -6.65 -28.24 21.91
CA LEU A 78 -5.59 -27.38 22.43
C LEU A 78 -4.46 -27.22 21.41
N ILE A 79 -3.99 -28.33 20.83
CA ILE A 79 -2.93 -28.32 19.83
C ILE A 79 -3.37 -27.52 18.60
N THR A 80 -4.60 -27.73 18.12
CA THR A 80 -5.14 -26.97 16.98
C THR A 80 -5.17 -25.47 17.27
N MET A 81 -5.59 -25.05 18.47
CA MET A 81 -5.57 -23.64 18.87
C MET A 81 -4.16 -23.06 18.88
N VAL A 82 -3.17 -23.79 19.42
CA VAL A 82 -1.76 -23.37 19.44
C VAL A 82 -1.21 -23.26 18.02
N PHE A 83 -1.45 -24.25 17.16
CA PHE A 83 -1.02 -24.22 15.75
C PHE A 83 -1.64 -23.06 15.00
N PHE A 84 -2.94 -22.81 15.21
CA PHE A 84 -3.62 -21.69 14.61
C PHE A 84 -3.02 -20.35 15.05
N ALA A 85 -2.76 -20.17 16.35
CA ALA A 85 -2.12 -18.96 16.88
C ALA A 85 -0.72 -18.74 16.30
N VAL A 86 0.12 -19.79 16.22
CA VAL A 86 1.46 -19.72 15.63
C VAL A 86 1.40 -19.45 14.12
N ARG A 87 0.43 -20.03 13.42
CA ARG A 87 0.26 -19.79 11.98
C ARG A 87 -0.17 -18.36 11.72
N LEU A 88 -1.08 -17.83 12.52
CA LEU A 88 -1.54 -16.45 12.41
C LEU A 88 -0.43 -15.45 12.78
N SER A 89 0.42 -15.75 13.76
CA SER A 89 1.54 -14.89 14.15
C SER A 89 2.67 -14.82 13.12
N ARG A 90 2.78 -15.81 12.22
CA ARG A 90 3.79 -15.88 11.15
C ARG A 90 3.34 -15.19 9.85
N VAL A 91 2.11 -14.72 9.76
CA VAL A 91 1.68 -13.94 8.61
C VAL A 91 2.41 -12.61 8.67
N ASP A 92 3.26 -12.36 7.67
CA ASP A 92 4.01 -11.12 7.57
C ASP A 92 3.02 -9.95 7.41
N LEU A 93 3.14 -8.97 8.30
CA LEU A 93 2.32 -7.75 8.25
C LEU A 93 2.80 -6.76 7.18
N ILE A 94 4.06 -6.86 6.75
CA ILE A 94 4.64 -5.99 5.72
C ILE A 94 4.33 -6.63 4.36
N GLU A 95 3.40 -6.05 3.62
CA GLU A 95 3.05 -6.48 2.26
C GLU A 95 4.07 -5.98 1.24
N ALA A 96 4.53 -4.73 1.40
CA ALA A 96 5.58 -4.15 0.57
C ALA A 96 6.43 -3.18 1.39
N GLY A 97 7.70 -3.08 1.04
CA GLY A 97 8.61 -2.05 1.53
C GLY A 97 9.28 -1.37 0.34
N TYR A 98 9.40 -0.06 0.38
CA TYR A 98 10.01 0.74 -0.69
C TYR A 98 10.72 1.95 -0.11
N THR A 99 11.62 2.56 -0.88
CA THR A 99 12.27 3.83 -0.51
C THR A 99 11.77 4.98 -1.36
N ALA A 100 12.03 6.23 -0.93
CA ALA A 100 11.68 7.39 -1.74
C ALA A 100 12.53 7.52 -3.01
N ARG A 101 13.49 6.62 -3.24
CA ARG A 101 14.22 6.51 -4.50
C ARG A 101 13.45 5.69 -5.54
N GLU A 102 12.69 4.70 -5.08
CA GLU A 102 11.90 3.80 -5.93
C GLU A 102 10.53 4.41 -6.26
N ARG A 103 9.93 5.09 -5.28
CA ARG A 103 8.62 5.73 -5.41
C ARG A 103 8.66 7.12 -4.80
N HIS A 104 8.22 8.12 -5.55
CA HIS A 104 8.09 9.50 -5.09
C HIS A 104 6.64 9.83 -4.75
N SER A 105 6.44 10.91 -3.98
CA SER A 105 5.10 11.49 -3.85
C SER A 105 4.64 12.09 -5.17
N ASN A 106 3.32 12.22 -5.33
CA ASN A 106 2.67 12.81 -6.49
C ASN A 106 2.82 14.34 -6.55
N ARG A 107 3.52 14.95 -5.58
CA ARG A 107 3.78 16.39 -5.50
C ARG A 107 4.82 16.83 -6.52
N SER A 108 4.53 17.93 -7.21
CA SER A 108 5.49 18.55 -8.12
C SER A 108 6.52 19.34 -7.32
N ARG A 109 7.80 18.96 -7.45
CA ARG A 109 8.93 19.55 -6.70
C ARG A 109 9.90 20.28 -7.61
N SER A 110 10.60 21.26 -7.03
CA SER A 110 11.64 22.00 -7.73
C SER A 110 12.79 21.07 -8.15
N ILE A 111 13.53 21.49 -9.17
CA ILE A 111 14.65 20.69 -9.70
C ILE A 111 15.72 20.40 -8.64
N PRO A 112 16.17 21.38 -7.83
CA PRO A 112 17.08 21.12 -6.73
C PRO A 112 16.53 20.06 -5.75
N ASP A 113 15.26 20.17 -5.36
CA ASP A 113 14.65 19.23 -4.41
C ASP A 113 14.62 17.81 -4.97
N ARG A 114 14.25 17.64 -6.24
CA ARG A 114 14.26 16.32 -6.90
C ARG A 114 15.67 15.73 -6.96
N ALA A 115 16.69 16.55 -7.22
CA ALA A 115 18.07 16.08 -7.26
C ALA A 115 18.53 15.59 -5.87
N ILE A 116 18.18 16.33 -4.81
CA ILE A 116 18.43 15.95 -3.43
C ILE A 116 17.69 14.65 -3.09
N LEU A 117 16.40 14.54 -3.40
CA LEU A 117 15.62 13.33 -3.13
C LEU A 117 16.12 12.10 -3.90
N ARG A 118 16.67 12.26 -5.11
CA ARG A 118 17.32 11.14 -5.83
C ARG A 118 18.60 10.66 -5.14
N ALA A 119 19.34 11.56 -4.48
CA ALA A 119 20.55 11.23 -3.75
C ALA A 119 20.24 10.65 -2.36
N GLU A 120 19.26 11.23 -1.66
CA GLU A 120 18.94 10.95 -0.25
C GLU A 120 17.70 10.08 -0.06
N GLY A 121 17.03 9.66 -1.14
CA GLY A 121 15.76 8.93 -1.09
C GLY A 121 15.82 7.59 -0.35
N GLU A 122 17.01 6.99 -0.25
CA GLU A 122 17.27 5.77 0.55
C GLU A 122 17.08 6.00 2.06
N ARG A 123 17.15 7.26 2.52
CA ARG A 123 16.92 7.63 3.93
C ARG A 123 15.44 7.69 4.29
N ILE A 124 14.55 7.52 3.31
CA ILE A 124 13.10 7.40 3.52
C ILE A 124 12.74 5.95 3.28
N GLN A 125 12.25 5.27 4.31
CA GLN A 125 11.80 3.88 4.21
C GLN A 125 10.31 3.82 4.47
N ALA A 126 9.55 3.31 3.52
CA ALA A 126 8.11 3.16 3.61
C ALA A 126 7.72 1.68 3.68
N TYR A 127 6.76 1.36 4.55
CA TYR A 127 6.24 0.01 4.75
C TYR A 127 4.73 0.02 4.62
N HIS A 128 4.22 -0.69 3.61
CA HIS A 128 2.79 -0.95 3.46
C HIS A 128 2.40 -2.15 4.33
N LEU A 129 1.53 -1.90 5.31
CA LEU A 129 1.10 -2.90 6.27
C LEU A 129 -0.28 -3.43 5.92
N ARG A 130 -0.48 -4.74 6.12
CA ARG A 130 -1.73 -5.43 5.82
C ARG A 130 -2.15 -6.40 6.91
N GLY A 131 -3.46 -6.54 7.06
CA GLY A 131 -4.08 -7.54 7.93
C GLY A 131 -4.40 -7.01 9.32
N TYR A 132 -4.44 -7.89 10.31
CA TYR A 132 -4.75 -7.51 11.69
C TYR A 132 -3.47 -7.48 12.53
N VAL A 133 -3.18 -6.33 13.15
CA VAL A 133 -1.97 -6.15 13.94
C VAL A 133 -2.28 -6.49 15.40
N PHE A 134 -1.71 -7.59 15.88
CA PHE A 134 -1.92 -8.06 17.25
C PHE A 134 -0.62 -8.52 17.89
N PHE A 135 -0.65 -8.85 19.18
CA PHE A 135 0.55 -9.26 19.93
C PHE A 135 1.38 -10.36 19.25
N GLY A 136 0.74 -11.32 18.59
CA GLY A 136 1.43 -12.41 17.90
C GLY A 136 2.16 -11.95 16.63
N SER A 137 1.55 -11.06 15.83
CA SER A 137 2.10 -10.61 14.55
C SER A 137 2.98 -9.36 14.65
N VAL A 138 2.84 -8.56 15.71
CA VAL A 138 3.60 -7.30 15.89
C VAL A 138 5.09 -7.55 16.19
N GLY A 139 5.44 -8.68 16.81
CA GLY A 139 6.84 -9.00 17.14
C GLY A 139 7.77 -8.97 15.91
N PRO A 140 7.53 -9.83 14.90
CA PRO A 140 8.31 -9.82 13.66
C PRO A 140 8.33 -8.47 12.94
N LEU A 141 7.20 -7.73 12.95
CA LEU A 141 7.13 -6.38 12.40
C LEU A 141 8.12 -5.44 13.12
N LEU A 142 8.09 -5.40 14.45
CA LEU A 142 8.97 -4.52 15.23
C LEU A 142 10.44 -4.89 15.07
N ASP A 143 10.76 -6.17 14.94
CA ASP A 143 12.13 -6.62 14.71
C ASP A 143 12.65 -6.15 13.34
N ARG A 144 11.83 -6.24 12.29
CA ARG A 144 12.17 -5.71 10.96
C ARG A 144 12.32 -4.19 10.97
N LEU A 145 11.40 -3.46 11.62
CA LEU A 145 11.47 -2.00 11.72
C LEU A 145 12.69 -1.54 12.54
N LYS A 146 13.06 -2.26 13.60
CA LYS A 146 14.29 -1.96 14.34
C LYS A 146 15.54 -2.23 13.51
N GLN A 147 15.58 -3.33 12.78
CA GLN A 147 16.68 -3.62 11.87
C GLN A 147 16.83 -2.51 10.82
N SER A 148 15.72 -1.93 10.38
CA SER A 148 15.72 -0.87 9.37
C SER A 148 16.30 0.46 9.87
N LEU A 149 16.18 0.74 11.18
CA LEU A 149 16.82 1.87 11.84
C LEU A 149 18.36 1.80 11.81
N ASP A 150 18.91 0.59 11.74
CA ASP A 150 20.36 0.35 11.70
C ASP A 150 20.93 0.33 10.26
N ASN A 151 20.10 0.53 9.24
CA ASN A 151 20.54 0.57 7.84
C ASN A 151 21.53 1.72 7.58
N THR A 152 22.37 1.55 6.56
CA THR A 152 23.29 2.59 6.07
C THR A 152 22.95 2.91 4.60
N PRO A 153 22.57 4.16 4.26
CA PRO A 153 22.47 5.33 5.13
C PRO A 153 21.34 5.21 6.16
N ARG A 154 21.50 5.86 7.32
CA ARG A 154 20.50 5.82 8.40
C ARG A 154 19.20 6.47 7.95
N PRO A 155 18.03 5.86 8.23
CA PRO A 155 16.76 6.44 7.85
C PRO A 155 16.52 7.73 8.62
N ALA A 156 16.18 8.79 7.90
CA ALA A 156 15.71 10.05 8.46
C ALA A 156 14.20 10.02 8.70
N CYS A 157 13.46 9.29 7.87
CA CYS A 157 12.02 9.13 7.96
C CYS A 157 11.61 7.67 7.74
N ILE A 158 10.70 7.17 8.57
CA ILE A 158 10.04 5.88 8.38
C ILE A 158 8.54 6.13 8.21
N LEU A 159 8.01 5.70 7.08
CA LEU A 159 6.58 5.72 6.77
C LEU A 159 5.98 4.34 7.07
N LEU A 160 4.95 4.30 7.92
CA LEU A 160 4.12 3.11 8.14
C LEU A 160 2.72 3.36 7.58
N ASP A 161 2.35 2.61 6.54
CA ASP A 161 1.06 2.74 5.89
C ASP A 161 0.08 1.67 6.38
N PHE A 162 -1.02 2.12 6.97
CA PHE A 162 -2.06 1.28 7.54
C PHE A 162 -3.30 1.12 6.65
N GLY A 163 -3.24 1.56 5.38
CA GLY A 163 -4.40 1.52 4.47
C GLY A 163 -5.03 0.14 4.28
N ALA A 164 -4.25 -0.94 4.40
CA ALA A 164 -4.74 -2.33 4.30
C ALA A 164 -4.84 -3.05 5.67
N VAL A 165 -4.74 -2.32 6.77
CA VAL A 165 -4.84 -2.87 8.13
C VAL A 165 -6.29 -2.85 8.61
N SER A 166 -6.80 -4.01 9.00
CA SER A 166 -8.19 -4.18 9.45
C SER A 166 -8.42 -3.84 10.92
N GLY A 167 -7.35 -3.74 11.72
CA GLY A 167 -7.44 -3.27 13.10
C GLY A 167 -6.27 -3.66 14.01
N PHE A 168 -6.40 -3.27 15.28
CA PHE A 168 -5.37 -3.41 16.32
C PHE A 168 -5.90 -3.96 17.65
N ASP A 169 -5.05 -4.74 18.32
CA ASP A 169 -5.16 -5.00 19.75
C ASP A 169 -4.37 -3.98 20.60
N PHE A 170 -4.64 -3.97 21.91
CA PHE A 170 -3.96 -3.04 22.83
C PHE A 170 -2.45 -3.31 22.93
N SER A 171 -2.05 -4.58 22.81
CA SER A 171 -0.66 -5.01 22.91
C SER A 171 0.20 -4.52 21.73
N ALA A 172 -0.38 -4.43 20.53
CA ALA A 172 0.26 -3.90 19.34
C ALA A 172 0.59 -2.41 19.49
N ILE A 173 -0.31 -1.63 20.09
CA ILE A 173 -0.09 -0.19 20.37
C ILE A 173 1.15 -0.03 21.27
N ASN A 174 1.25 -0.81 22.35
CA ASN A 174 2.43 -0.80 23.22
C ASN A 174 3.71 -1.23 22.48
N GLY A 175 3.58 -2.17 21.55
CA GLY A 175 4.67 -2.58 20.65
C GLY A 175 5.18 -1.43 19.80
N LEU A 176 4.28 -0.74 19.12
CA LEU A 176 4.58 0.43 18.30
C LEU A 176 5.16 1.57 19.12
N CYS A 177 4.66 1.82 20.34
CA CYS A 177 5.24 2.83 21.24
C CYS A 177 6.72 2.57 21.51
N ARG A 178 7.11 1.31 21.76
CA ARG A 178 8.53 0.95 21.94
C ARG A 178 9.36 1.20 20.69
N PHE A 179 8.79 0.98 19.51
CA PHE A 179 9.46 1.30 18.25
C PHE A 179 9.60 2.83 18.05
N MET A 180 8.59 3.63 18.38
CA MET A 180 8.68 5.11 18.33
C MET A 180 9.82 5.64 19.22
N HIS A 181 9.97 5.09 20.43
CA HIS A 181 11.12 5.41 21.29
C HIS A 181 12.47 5.06 20.65
N ALA A 182 12.56 3.90 20.00
CA ALA A 182 13.78 3.47 19.31
C ALA A 182 14.10 4.37 18.11
N ALA A 183 13.09 4.73 17.31
CA ALA A 183 13.25 5.64 16.17
C ALA A 183 13.73 7.02 16.62
N GLN A 184 13.13 7.56 17.67
CA GLN A 184 13.54 8.85 18.26
C GLN A 184 14.99 8.82 18.76
N ALA A 185 15.45 7.71 19.36
CA ALA A 185 16.82 7.58 19.86
C ALA A 185 17.87 7.68 18.73
N VAL A 186 17.51 7.28 17.51
CA VAL A 186 18.36 7.37 16.31
C VAL A 186 18.14 8.69 15.56
N GLY A 187 17.14 9.50 15.96
CA GLY A 187 16.77 10.74 15.30
C GLY A 187 15.91 10.55 14.04
N ALA A 188 15.34 9.35 13.84
CA ALA A 188 14.42 9.07 12.76
C ALA A 188 13.02 9.56 13.12
N ARG A 189 12.35 10.27 12.20
CA ARG A 189 10.94 10.64 12.33
C ARG A 189 10.06 9.50 11.81
N VAL A 190 8.87 9.37 12.39
CA VAL A 190 7.90 8.36 11.95
C VAL A 190 6.63 9.06 11.46
N VAL A 191 6.20 8.68 10.26
CA VAL A 191 4.95 9.16 9.66
C VAL A 191 4.02 7.96 9.50
N LEU A 192 2.78 8.09 9.96
CA LEU A 192 1.76 7.06 9.84
C LEU A 192 0.72 7.53 8.82
N SER A 193 0.40 6.68 7.83
CA SER A 193 -0.70 6.94 6.90
C SER A 193 -1.90 6.05 7.15
N ALA A 194 -3.10 6.59 6.89
CA ALA A 194 -4.38 5.88 7.03
C ALA A 194 -4.54 5.21 8.41
N ALA A 195 -4.03 5.86 9.46
CA ALA A 195 -4.15 5.37 10.82
C ALA A 195 -5.61 5.45 11.29
N SER A 196 -6.11 4.38 11.92
CA SER A 196 -7.44 4.43 12.54
C SER A 196 -7.43 5.36 13.77
N GLU A 197 -8.53 6.07 14.04
CA GLU A 197 -8.66 6.93 15.24
C GLU A 197 -8.29 6.18 16.54
N LYS A 198 -8.59 4.88 16.63
CA LYS A 198 -8.22 4.04 17.79
C LYS A 198 -6.71 3.94 17.98
N LEU A 199 -5.96 3.82 16.88
CA LEU A 199 -4.49 3.79 16.90
C LEU A 199 -3.94 5.14 17.30
N GLU A 200 -4.43 6.22 16.68
CA GLU A 200 -4.00 7.59 16.97
C GLU A 200 -4.20 7.91 18.46
N ASN A 201 -5.44 7.77 18.96
CA ASN A 201 -5.76 7.98 20.37
C ASN A 201 -4.95 7.06 21.31
N GLY A 202 -4.66 5.84 20.88
CA GLY A 202 -3.87 4.87 21.65
C GLY A 202 -2.41 5.29 21.79
N LEU A 203 -1.81 5.77 20.70
CA LEU A 203 -0.44 6.28 20.67
C LEU A 203 -0.35 7.59 21.45
N GLU A 204 -1.30 8.50 21.26
CA GLU A 204 -1.30 9.80 21.94
C GLU A 204 -1.35 9.67 23.47
N ARG A 205 -2.15 8.74 23.98
CA ARG A 205 -2.26 8.49 25.43
C ARG A 205 -1.04 7.78 26.01
N SER A 206 -0.32 7.03 25.20
CA SER A 206 0.78 6.15 25.66
C SER A 206 2.15 6.79 25.50
N LEU A 207 2.29 7.75 24.58
CA LEU A 207 3.57 8.40 24.27
C LEU A 207 3.74 9.71 25.06
N PRO A 208 4.97 10.03 25.51
CA PRO A 208 5.29 11.37 26.04
C PRO A 208 5.16 12.47 24.97
N SER A 209 4.94 13.71 25.40
CA SER A 209 4.83 14.88 24.50
C SER A 209 6.07 15.09 23.61
N ALA A 210 7.27 14.75 24.09
CA ALA A 210 8.52 14.88 23.32
C ALA A 210 8.58 13.98 22.06
N ILE A 211 7.78 12.93 21.99
CA ILE A 211 7.74 12.00 20.85
C ILE A 211 6.66 12.40 19.86
N HIS A 212 5.61 13.08 20.34
CA HIS A 212 4.54 13.61 19.50
C HIS A 212 5.06 14.55 18.42
N GLU A 213 6.08 15.36 18.72
CA GLU A 213 6.67 16.27 17.72
C GLU A 213 7.37 15.55 16.56
N ASN A 214 7.75 14.28 16.74
CA ASN A 214 8.40 13.46 15.71
C ASN A 214 7.46 12.41 15.10
N LEU A 215 6.20 12.39 15.53
CA LEU A 215 5.16 11.50 15.03
C LEU A 215 4.14 12.33 14.24
N LEU A 216 3.96 11.99 12.98
CA LEU A 216 3.02 12.69 12.10
C LEU A 216 1.97 11.70 11.60
N PHE A 217 0.73 12.19 11.51
CA PHE A 217 -0.41 11.44 10.98
C PHE A 217 -0.84 12.10 9.69
N GLU A 218 -0.97 11.30 8.65
CA GLU A 218 -1.37 11.77 7.32
C GLU A 218 -2.50 10.86 6.78
N PRO A 219 -3.41 11.41 5.96
CA PRO A 219 -4.63 10.71 5.56
C PRO A 219 -4.35 9.49 4.67
N ASP A 220 -3.35 9.59 3.79
CA ASP A 220 -2.99 8.55 2.83
C ASP A 220 -1.48 8.44 2.65
N ALA A 221 -1.05 7.38 1.95
CA ALA A 221 0.36 7.09 1.74
C ALA A 221 1.09 8.16 0.92
N ASP A 222 0.38 8.88 0.04
CA ASP A 222 0.96 9.90 -0.82
C ASP A 222 1.32 11.16 -0.03
N HIS A 223 0.40 11.66 0.80
CA HIS A 223 0.64 12.77 1.73
C HIS A 223 1.71 12.42 2.77
N ALA A 224 1.71 11.16 3.22
CA ALA A 224 2.70 10.70 4.18
C ALA A 224 4.12 10.60 3.58
N LEU A 225 4.22 10.15 2.33
CA LEU A 225 5.48 10.15 1.58
C LEU A 225 5.95 11.57 1.29
N GLU A 226 5.03 12.46 0.90
CA GLU A 226 5.31 13.90 0.71
C GLU A 226 5.90 14.52 1.99
N ARG A 227 5.31 14.20 3.14
CA ARG A 227 5.81 14.67 4.43
C ARG A 227 7.21 14.16 4.75
N CYS A 228 7.48 12.88 4.46
CA CYS A 228 8.81 12.32 4.64
C CYS A 228 9.86 12.98 3.74
N GLU A 229 9.50 13.27 2.48
CA GLU A 229 10.35 14.00 1.55
C GLU A 229 10.65 15.42 2.07
N ASP A 230 9.64 16.14 2.57
CA ASP A 230 9.79 17.47 3.16
C ASP A 230 10.75 17.45 4.37
N ILE A 231 10.68 16.40 5.20
CA ILE A 231 11.59 16.22 6.34
C ILE A 231 13.04 16.04 5.87
N VAL A 232 13.27 15.21 4.86
CA VAL A 232 14.62 14.97 4.33
C VAL A 232 15.18 16.23 3.68
N LEU A 233 14.37 16.94 2.90
CA LEU A 233 14.76 18.20 2.27
C LEU A 233 15.10 19.27 3.32
N ALA A 234 14.30 19.42 4.37
CA ALA A 234 14.55 20.38 5.44
C ALA A 234 15.79 20.04 6.29
N ALA A 235 16.10 18.75 6.43
CA ALA A 235 17.27 18.27 7.16
C ALA A 235 18.54 18.23 6.31
N TRP A 236 18.42 18.34 4.98
CA TRP A 236 19.56 18.25 4.07
C TRP A 236 20.52 19.41 4.29
N ARG A 237 21.80 19.08 4.43
CA ARG A 237 22.90 20.05 4.41
C ARG A 237 23.97 19.52 3.48
N PRO A 238 24.60 20.39 2.66
CA PRO A 238 25.75 19.98 1.87
C PRO A 238 26.86 19.52 2.82
N ASP A 239 27.38 18.31 2.62
CA ASP A 239 28.47 17.75 3.41
C ASP A 239 29.81 18.33 2.91
N PRO A 240 30.52 19.15 3.71
CA PRO A 240 31.78 19.76 3.29
C PRO A 240 32.99 18.80 3.37
N ALA A 241 32.83 17.57 3.87
CA ALA A 241 33.94 16.67 4.21
C ALA A 241 33.98 15.35 3.43
N ALA A 242 33.08 15.13 2.48
CA ALA A 242 33.17 13.99 1.59
C ALA A 242 34.34 14.19 0.62
N ASP A 243 35.39 13.36 0.77
CA ASP A 243 36.68 13.37 0.06
C ASP A 243 36.60 13.06 -1.47
N GLY A 244 35.48 13.40 -2.10
CA GLY A 244 35.23 13.40 -3.53
C GLY A 244 33.94 14.18 -3.77
N ASP A 245 34.05 15.38 -4.32
CA ASP A 245 33.06 16.47 -4.26
C ASP A 245 31.61 16.06 -4.63
N PRO A 246 30.76 15.71 -3.65
CA PRO A 246 29.36 15.40 -3.89
C PRO A 246 28.55 16.68 -4.15
N GLY A 247 29.06 17.82 -3.69
CA GLY A 247 28.50 19.14 -3.92
C GLY A 247 28.60 19.53 -5.38
N ASP A 248 29.78 19.37 -5.99
CA ASP A 248 29.99 19.63 -7.42
C ASP A 248 29.19 18.65 -8.29
N THR A 249 29.12 17.36 -7.94
CA THR A 249 28.32 16.40 -8.74
C THR A 249 26.80 16.60 -8.59
N LEU A 250 26.30 17.03 -7.43
CA LEU A 250 24.88 17.38 -7.26
C LEU A 250 24.59 18.73 -7.95
N LEU A 251 25.49 19.71 -7.82
CA LEU A 251 25.37 21.01 -8.47
C LEU A 251 25.39 20.88 -9.99
N GLU A 252 26.34 20.13 -10.57
CA GLU A 252 26.38 19.84 -12.01
C GLU A 252 25.10 19.15 -12.49
N ARG A 253 24.56 18.21 -11.71
CA ARG A 253 23.27 17.56 -12.02
C ARG A 253 22.10 18.53 -11.95
N VAL A 254 22.05 19.38 -10.92
CA VAL A 254 21.01 20.40 -10.77
C VAL A 254 21.10 21.42 -11.90
N VAL A 255 22.31 21.85 -12.27
CA VAL A 255 22.55 22.75 -13.41
C VAL A 255 22.07 22.10 -14.69
N GLY A 256 22.48 20.87 -14.99
CA GLY A 256 22.03 20.18 -16.20
C GLY A 256 20.53 19.91 -16.23
N ASP A 257 19.90 19.60 -15.10
CA ASP A 257 18.43 19.45 -15.02
C ASP A 257 17.72 20.80 -15.13
N MET A 258 18.30 21.89 -14.62
CA MET A 258 17.80 23.26 -14.72
C MET A 258 17.87 23.76 -16.16
N GLU A 259 18.99 23.57 -16.84
CA GLU A 259 19.16 23.90 -18.27
C GLU A 259 18.08 23.23 -19.10
N ARG A 260 17.88 21.91 -18.94
CA ARG A 260 16.82 21.18 -19.66
C ARG A 260 15.41 21.70 -19.33
N HIS A 261 15.16 22.12 -18.10
CA HIS A 261 13.86 22.66 -17.72
C HIS A 261 13.63 24.06 -18.31
N LEU A 262 14.63 24.92 -18.28
CA LEU A 262 14.58 26.25 -18.88
C LEU A 262 14.39 26.14 -20.39
N ASP A 263 15.13 25.26 -21.07
CA ASP A 263 14.93 24.99 -22.49
C ASP A 263 13.48 24.55 -22.77
N ARG A 264 12.91 23.69 -21.92
CA ARG A 264 11.50 23.27 -22.04
C ARG A 264 10.53 24.43 -21.81
N GLN A 265 10.78 25.29 -20.83
CA GLN A 265 9.94 26.47 -20.56
C GLN A 265 9.99 27.46 -21.71
N VAL A 266 11.16 27.72 -22.29
CA VAL A 266 11.29 28.59 -23.48
C VAL A 266 10.48 28.02 -24.64
N VAL A 267 10.61 26.73 -24.93
CA VAL A 267 9.81 26.07 -25.99
C VAL A 267 8.31 26.16 -25.70
N PHE A 268 7.90 26.04 -24.44
CA PHE A 268 6.50 26.17 -24.03
C PHE A 268 5.98 27.59 -24.21
N GLU A 269 6.72 28.60 -23.73
CA GLU A 269 6.34 30.01 -23.84
C GLU A 269 6.27 30.44 -25.31
N ASP A 270 7.26 30.08 -26.13
CA ASP A 270 7.26 30.34 -27.57
C ASP A 270 6.04 29.69 -28.25
N MET A 271 5.70 28.45 -27.87
CA MET A 271 4.54 27.74 -28.41
C MET A 271 3.21 28.38 -27.98
N VAL A 272 3.08 28.79 -26.73
CA VAL A 272 1.88 29.48 -26.22
C VAL A 272 1.73 30.85 -26.87
N ASP A 273 2.83 31.55 -27.11
CA ASP A 273 2.84 32.85 -27.79
C ASP A 273 2.45 32.74 -29.27
N GLU A 274 2.94 31.72 -29.98
CA GLU A 274 2.52 31.42 -31.36
C GLU A 274 1.03 31.05 -31.44
N LEU A 275 0.50 30.36 -30.43
CA LEU A 275 -0.91 29.93 -30.39
C LEU A 275 -1.86 30.96 -29.78
N ARG A 276 -1.36 32.13 -29.36
CA ARG A 276 -2.09 33.13 -28.57
C ARG A 276 -3.46 33.50 -29.15
N ASP A 277 -3.56 33.65 -30.46
CA ASP A 277 -4.79 34.08 -31.13
C ASP A 277 -5.92 33.02 -31.08
N TRP A 278 -5.58 31.77 -30.75
CA TRP A 278 -6.50 30.63 -30.66
C TRP A 278 -6.66 30.10 -29.24
N LEU A 279 -6.04 30.75 -28.25
CA LEU A 279 -6.07 30.38 -26.85
C LEU A 279 -6.95 31.34 -26.05
N GLU A 280 -7.89 30.77 -25.29
CA GLU A 280 -8.74 31.52 -24.37
C GLU A 280 -8.15 31.48 -22.96
N PRO A 281 -7.84 32.64 -22.33
CA PRO A 281 -7.33 32.65 -20.97
C PRO A 281 -8.43 32.27 -19.98
N CYS A 282 -8.12 31.37 -19.05
CA CYS A 282 -8.99 31.01 -17.92
C CYS A 282 -8.23 31.23 -16.60
N GLU A 283 -8.89 31.86 -15.64
CA GLU A 283 -8.36 32.09 -14.28
C GLU A 283 -9.22 31.32 -13.30
N TYR A 284 -8.56 30.68 -12.34
CA TYR A 284 -9.20 29.88 -11.30
C TYR A 284 -8.67 30.28 -9.93
N ASP A 285 -9.57 30.38 -8.97
CA ASP A 285 -9.22 30.58 -7.57
C ASP A 285 -8.77 29.28 -6.89
N ALA A 286 -8.09 29.39 -5.75
CA ALA A 286 -7.67 28.21 -4.99
C ALA A 286 -8.90 27.37 -4.56
N GLY A 287 -8.85 26.06 -4.81
CA GLY A 287 -9.94 25.11 -4.56
C GLY A 287 -10.98 25.02 -5.68
N GLU A 288 -10.86 25.81 -6.75
CA GLU A 288 -11.76 25.72 -7.90
C GLU A 288 -11.40 24.53 -8.80
N ALA A 289 -12.41 23.82 -9.31
CA ALA A 289 -12.21 22.69 -10.22
C ALA A 289 -11.95 23.20 -11.65
N LEU A 290 -10.76 22.92 -12.18
CA LEU A 290 -10.45 23.12 -13.60
C LEU A 290 -11.19 22.10 -14.45
N VAL A 291 -11.36 20.89 -13.91
CA VAL A 291 -12.03 19.75 -14.54
C VAL A 291 -12.80 18.98 -13.46
N SER A 292 -14.05 18.65 -13.77
CA SER A 292 -14.92 17.81 -12.93
C SER A 292 -15.14 16.44 -13.56
N ILE A 293 -15.20 15.39 -12.74
CA ILE A 293 -15.46 14.02 -13.20
C ILE A 293 -16.84 13.95 -13.86
N GLY A 294 -16.89 13.35 -15.06
CA GLY A 294 -18.13 13.15 -15.82
C GLY A 294 -18.58 14.36 -16.65
N GLU A 295 -17.96 15.54 -16.51
CA GLU A 295 -18.27 16.67 -17.36
C GLU A 295 -17.60 16.54 -18.74
N PRO A 296 -18.29 16.94 -19.83
CA PRO A 296 -17.69 16.98 -21.16
C PRO A 296 -16.61 18.05 -21.20
N GLN A 297 -15.41 17.66 -21.63
CA GLN A 297 -14.28 18.58 -21.70
C GLN A 297 -14.51 19.72 -22.68
N LYS A 298 -14.19 20.93 -22.23
CA LYS A 298 -14.31 22.17 -23.03
C LYS A 298 -13.15 22.36 -24.00
N GLY A 299 -12.08 21.58 -23.88
CA GLY A 299 -10.88 21.65 -24.71
C GLY A 299 -9.63 21.21 -23.96
N LEU A 300 -8.47 21.41 -24.59
CA LEU A 300 -7.17 21.23 -23.95
C LEU A 300 -6.82 22.47 -23.14
N GLN A 301 -6.44 22.31 -21.87
CA GLN A 301 -5.99 23.42 -21.03
C GLN A 301 -4.49 23.30 -20.75
N LEU A 302 -3.73 24.36 -21.03
CA LEU A 302 -2.30 24.47 -20.74
C LEU A 302 -2.08 25.34 -19.50
N LEU A 303 -1.44 24.79 -18.46
CA LEU A 303 -1.19 25.54 -17.22
C LEU A 303 -0.02 26.50 -17.44
N THR A 304 -0.26 27.80 -17.31
CA THR A 304 0.77 28.85 -17.48
C THR A 304 1.26 29.40 -16.16
N ARG A 305 0.42 29.36 -15.11
CA ARG A 305 0.77 29.83 -13.77
C ARG A 305 -0.02 29.08 -12.70
N GLY A 306 0.57 28.85 -11.54
CA GLY A 306 -0.06 28.17 -10.41
C GLY A 306 0.22 26.67 -10.39
N GLN A 307 -0.51 25.93 -9.56
CA GLN A 307 -0.44 24.47 -9.43
C GLN A 307 -1.86 23.91 -9.33
N ALA A 308 -2.06 22.71 -9.86
CA ALA A 308 -3.32 21.99 -9.78
C ALA A 308 -3.09 20.50 -9.57
N SER A 309 -3.89 19.87 -8.73
CA SER A 309 -3.81 18.44 -8.41
C SER A 309 -4.94 17.65 -9.08
N ALA A 310 -4.59 16.48 -9.61
CA ALA A 310 -5.50 15.48 -10.15
C ALA A 310 -5.98 14.56 -9.04
N PHE A 311 -7.28 14.26 -9.01
CA PHE A 311 -7.90 13.33 -8.07
C PHE A 311 -8.74 12.29 -8.81
N ASP A 312 -8.76 11.07 -8.30
CA ASP A 312 -9.66 10.03 -8.80
C ASP A 312 -11.09 10.16 -8.22
N SER A 313 -11.98 9.26 -8.62
CA SER A 313 -13.37 9.23 -8.12
C SER A 313 -13.50 8.89 -6.64
N THR A 314 -12.44 8.39 -6.01
CA THR A 314 -12.39 8.08 -4.58
C THR A 314 -11.84 9.25 -3.75
N GLY A 315 -11.32 10.30 -4.42
CA GLY A 315 -10.70 11.47 -3.80
C GLY A 315 -9.19 11.31 -3.54
N ALA A 316 -8.56 10.25 -4.05
CA ALA A 316 -7.11 10.07 -3.93
C ALA A 316 -6.37 10.93 -4.96
N ARG A 317 -5.30 11.61 -4.53
CA ARG A 317 -4.47 12.44 -5.43
C ARG A 317 -3.63 11.56 -6.35
N LEU A 318 -3.76 11.78 -7.66
CA LEU A 318 -3.05 11.02 -8.70
C LEU A 318 -1.73 11.66 -9.11
N PHE A 319 -1.71 12.98 -9.32
CA PHE A 319 -0.51 13.75 -9.68
C PHE A 319 -0.77 15.25 -9.51
N GLN A 320 0.29 16.05 -9.37
CA GLN A 320 0.22 17.51 -9.37
C GLN A 320 0.88 18.10 -10.61
N CYS A 321 0.21 19.04 -11.25
CA CYS A 321 0.67 19.79 -12.42
C CYS A 321 1.21 21.17 -12.04
N GLY A 322 2.24 21.62 -12.77
CA GLY A 322 2.79 22.97 -12.70
C GLY A 322 2.77 23.70 -14.04
N PRO A 323 3.36 24.91 -14.11
CA PRO A 323 3.49 25.68 -15.33
C PRO A 323 4.21 24.87 -16.43
N GLY A 324 3.66 24.87 -17.63
CA GLY A 324 4.17 24.10 -18.77
C GLY A 324 3.55 22.70 -18.90
N ASP A 325 2.68 22.27 -17.98
CA ASP A 325 1.97 21.01 -18.08
C ASP A 325 0.56 21.18 -18.69
N ALA A 326 0.05 20.09 -19.28
CA ALA A 326 -1.32 20.04 -19.79
C ALA A 326 -2.28 19.45 -18.75
N VAL A 327 -3.42 20.11 -18.57
CA VAL A 327 -4.55 19.67 -17.73
C VAL A 327 -5.49 18.84 -18.61
N GLU A 328 -5.77 17.59 -18.19
CA GLU A 328 -6.61 16.62 -18.91
C GLU A 328 -6.22 16.46 -20.41
N LEU A 329 -5.03 15.88 -20.65
CA LEU A 329 -4.43 15.75 -21.98
C LEU A 329 -5.38 15.11 -23.02
N ARG A 330 -6.26 14.19 -22.59
CA ARG A 330 -7.22 13.50 -23.46
C ARG A 330 -8.20 14.47 -24.13
N GLY A 331 -8.45 15.62 -23.51
CA GLY A 331 -9.24 16.72 -24.09
C GLY A 331 -8.66 17.30 -25.39
N ALA A 332 -7.37 17.05 -25.68
CA ALA A 332 -6.75 17.42 -26.95
C ALA A 332 -7.21 16.55 -28.15
N PHE A 333 -7.74 15.35 -27.90
CA PHE A 333 -8.01 14.34 -28.93
C PHE A 333 -9.50 14.07 -29.16
N GLY A 334 -10.40 14.84 -28.54
CA GLY A 334 -11.83 14.78 -28.81
C GLY A 334 -12.71 14.97 -27.57
N ALA A 335 -14.02 14.85 -27.77
CA ALA A 335 -14.99 14.87 -26.68
C ALA A 335 -14.81 13.63 -25.79
N HIS A 336 -14.36 13.86 -24.56
CA HIS A 336 -14.18 12.85 -23.54
C HIS A 336 -14.81 13.35 -22.24
N SER A 337 -15.39 12.43 -21.46
CA SER A 337 -15.82 12.71 -20.10
C SER A 337 -14.64 12.49 -19.19
N ALA A 338 -14.31 13.48 -18.35
CA ALA A 338 -13.17 13.35 -17.44
C ALA A 338 -13.35 12.17 -16.49
N GLU A 339 -12.35 11.30 -16.42
CA GLU A 339 -12.25 10.22 -15.42
C GLU A 339 -11.60 10.71 -14.13
N THR A 340 -10.94 11.88 -14.17
CA THR A 340 -10.24 12.50 -13.04
C THR A 340 -10.75 13.93 -12.81
N ALA A 341 -10.74 14.38 -11.56
CA ALA A 341 -11.00 15.78 -11.21
C ALA A 341 -9.67 16.53 -11.13
N MET A 342 -9.59 17.74 -11.67
CA MET A 342 -8.41 18.62 -11.52
C MET A 342 -8.82 19.83 -10.70
N ILE A 343 -8.17 20.05 -9.56
CA ILE A 343 -8.49 21.14 -8.63
C ILE A 343 -7.27 22.06 -8.51
N ALA A 344 -7.50 23.38 -8.55
CA ALA A 344 -6.47 24.38 -8.34
C ALA A 344 -5.99 24.35 -6.88
N ASP A 345 -4.70 24.09 -6.65
CA ASP A 345 -4.13 24.12 -5.29
C ASP A 345 -3.93 25.57 -4.80
N GLN A 346 -3.72 26.48 -5.74
CA GLN A 346 -3.50 27.92 -5.55
C GLN A 346 -4.06 28.69 -6.77
N PRO A 347 -4.21 30.02 -6.72
CA PRO A 347 -4.70 30.78 -7.87
C PRO A 347 -3.87 30.48 -9.12
N CYS A 348 -4.54 29.99 -10.15
CA CYS A 348 -3.88 29.44 -11.33
C CYS A 348 -4.47 30.02 -12.61
N ARG A 349 -3.63 30.10 -13.65
CA ARG A 349 -4.01 30.59 -14.97
C ARG A 349 -3.72 29.52 -16.01
N THR A 350 -4.74 29.17 -16.78
CA THR A 350 -4.64 28.24 -17.91
C THR A 350 -4.93 28.96 -19.22
N MET A 351 -4.42 28.40 -20.30
CA MET A 351 -4.77 28.78 -21.67
C MET A 351 -5.53 27.62 -22.30
N MET A 352 -6.79 27.85 -22.67
CA MET A 352 -7.68 26.84 -23.21
C MET A 352 -7.69 26.87 -24.73
N LEU A 353 -7.41 25.73 -25.34
CA LEU A 353 -7.59 25.48 -26.75
C LEU A 353 -8.90 24.72 -26.95
N THR A 354 -9.91 25.40 -27.50
CA THR A 354 -11.22 24.80 -27.75
C THR A 354 -11.19 23.79 -28.91
N PRO A 355 -12.10 22.80 -28.94
CA PRO A 355 -12.17 21.83 -30.04
C PRO A 355 -12.32 22.48 -31.42
N VAL A 356 -13.02 23.62 -31.49
CA VAL A 356 -13.22 24.38 -32.73
C VAL A 356 -11.92 25.03 -33.18
N ALA A 357 -11.20 25.70 -32.28
CA ALA A 357 -9.91 26.31 -32.57
C ALA A 357 -8.86 25.25 -32.97
N ARG A 358 -8.87 24.10 -32.30
CA ARG A 358 -8.01 22.96 -32.63
C ARG A 358 -8.26 22.43 -34.04
N LEU A 359 -9.51 22.15 -34.41
CA LEU A 359 -9.87 21.67 -35.76
C LEU A 359 -9.45 22.69 -36.83
N TRP A 360 -9.62 23.98 -36.55
CA TRP A 360 -9.19 25.03 -37.46
C TRP A 360 -7.66 25.04 -37.65
N LEU A 361 -6.89 24.89 -36.57
CA LEU A 361 -5.42 24.79 -36.63
C LEU A 361 -4.96 23.53 -37.39
N GLU A 362 -5.64 22.39 -37.24
CA GLU A 362 -5.34 21.17 -37.99
C GLU A 362 -5.49 21.34 -39.50
N GLU A 363 -6.47 22.14 -39.94
CA GLU A 363 -6.74 22.38 -41.36
C GLU A 363 -5.90 23.51 -41.96
N ASN A 364 -5.55 24.54 -41.17
CA ASN A 364 -4.98 25.79 -41.69
C ASN A 364 -3.51 26.03 -41.27
N GLU A 365 -3.06 25.47 -40.14
CA GLU A 365 -1.75 25.73 -39.54
C GLU A 365 -1.08 24.43 -39.05
N GLU A 366 -0.81 23.52 -39.99
CA GLU A 366 -0.29 22.17 -39.73
C GLU A 366 1.02 22.17 -38.91
N GLN A 367 1.90 23.14 -39.12
CA GLN A 367 3.18 23.21 -38.41
C GLN A 367 3.00 23.49 -36.92
N LEU A 368 2.06 24.36 -36.56
CA LEU A 368 1.77 24.74 -35.18
C LEU A 368 1.12 23.59 -34.40
N ILE A 369 0.16 22.90 -35.01
CA ILE A 369 -0.48 21.76 -34.34
C ILE A 369 0.48 20.58 -34.12
N VAL A 370 1.37 20.31 -35.09
CA VAL A 370 2.41 19.28 -34.94
C VAL A 370 3.39 19.63 -33.82
N LYS A 371 3.77 20.91 -33.70
CA LYS A 371 4.61 21.40 -32.60
C LYS A 371 3.91 21.18 -31.25
N LEU A 372 2.63 21.53 -31.13
CA LEU A 372 1.82 21.27 -29.94
C LEU A 372 1.77 19.79 -29.59
N TYR A 373 1.42 18.91 -30.53
CA TYR A 373 1.31 17.48 -30.28
C TYR A 373 2.65 16.83 -29.90
N ARG A 374 3.75 17.27 -30.49
CA ARG A 374 5.09 16.82 -30.10
C ARG A 374 5.40 17.23 -28.65
N TYR A 375 5.05 18.45 -28.27
CA TYR A 375 5.24 18.94 -26.90
C TYR A 375 4.40 18.12 -25.89
N LEU A 376 3.12 17.90 -26.19
CA LEU A 376 2.21 17.11 -25.36
C LEU A 376 2.69 15.67 -25.15
N LEU A 377 3.17 15.01 -26.22
CA LEU A 377 3.75 13.66 -26.13
C LEU A 377 4.98 13.63 -25.22
N THR A 378 5.78 14.68 -25.23
CA THR A 378 6.98 14.79 -24.38
C THR A 378 6.60 14.91 -22.90
N ILE A 379 5.50 15.61 -22.58
CA ILE A 379 4.97 15.69 -21.22
C ILE A 379 4.48 14.32 -20.74
N GLU A 380 3.70 13.63 -21.57
CA GLU A 380 3.07 12.37 -21.17
C GLU A 380 4.09 11.25 -20.97
N LEU A 381 5.11 11.18 -21.83
CA LEU A 381 6.25 10.27 -21.65
C LEU A 381 7.05 10.60 -20.38
N GLY A 382 7.16 11.87 -20.02
CA GLY A 382 7.78 12.31 -18.77
C GLY A 382 6.99 11.89 -17.52
N ARG A 383 5.65 11.87 -17.59
CA ARG A 383 4.79 11.44 -16.48
C ARG A 383 4.87 9.94 -16.20
N HIS A 384 4.90 9.11 -17.26
CA HIS A 384 4.99 7.66 -17.12
C HIS A 384 6.38 7.12 -16.76
N ALA A 385 7.44 7.92 -16.90
CA ALA A 385 8.79 7.51 -16.48
C ALA A 385 8.99 7.54 -14.94
N HIS A 386 8.00 8.05 -14.19
CA HIS A 386 8.04 8.23 -12.74
C HIS A 386 7.06 7.33 -11.95
N THR A 387 6.30 6.48 -12.65
CA THR A 387 5.51 5.36 -12.09
C THR A 387 6.23 4.05 -12.33
#